data_AF-A0A7W4GLI2-F1
#
_entry.id   AF-A0A7W4GLI2-F1
#
_cell.length_a   1.000
_cell.length_b   1.000
_cell.length_c   1.000
_cell.angle_alpha   90.00
_cell.angle_beta   90.00
_cell.angle_gamma   90.00
#
_symmetry.space_group_name_H-M   'P 1'
#
loop_
_entity.id
_entity.type
_entity.pdbx_description
1 polymer ?
#
loop_
_entity_poly.entity_id
_entity_poly.type
_entity_poly.pdbx_seq_one_letter_code
_entity_poly.pdbx_strand_id
1 'polypeptide(L)'
;MDNLIEIKQWKDVDDDSWRNLLLGNGFSIGISDKFHYWTLLDNVKKLGIKMYPYAQEIFEKVDTVNFEEVLRIIYHAYIVNFYNLDAIKSLYLNVRKSLIEAVNASHVTYGGVPALNINTQLRKFRSIYTTNYDLIPYWSVMKSNSDSFCDFFWNKACVFNLSDTKIIGSKSALYYLHGAIHLQESPDGYTFKVTATQETSISEIIDESGFKDTPLFISEGKSEFKLRRIRSNDYLNFCYNRFSKAPGNFVVFGHSLSEDYDAHILSAFKENNAEKIAISVFTGMEDKDKSKFINEVQTYFHGSKKEIVFFDSSSHPLGQVNT
;
A
#
# COMPACT_ATOMS: atom_id res chain seq x y z
N MET A 1 -23.91 29.36 4.74
CA MET A 1 -22.86 29.91 3.86
C MET A 1 -21.81 28.85 3.80
N ASP A 2 -21.83 28.03 2.76
CA ASP A 2 -20.77 27.05 2.53
C ASP A 2 -19.52 27.85 2.15
N ASN A 3 -18.57 27.94 3.09
CA ASN A 3 -17.25 28.45 2.76
C ASN A 3 -16.65 27.45 1.77
N LEU A 4 -16.61 27.82 0.49
CA LEU A 4 -15.84 27.12 -0.53
C LEU A 4 -14.39 27.03 -0.03
N ILE A 5 -13.94 25.81 0.25
CA ILE A 5 -12.60 25.58 0.76
C ILE A 5 -11.62 25.71 -0.39
N GLU A 6 -10.64 26.57 -0.18
CA GLU A 6 -9.60 26.83 -1.15
C GLU A 6 -8.67 25.61 -1.26
N ILE A 7 -8.52 25.12 -2.50
CA ILE A 7 -7.46 24.18 -2.86
C ILE A 7 -6.20 25.00 -3.15
N LYS A 8 -5.20 24.90 -2.28
CA LYS A 8 -3.96 25.68 -2.38
C LYS A 8 -2.99 25.07 -3.38
N GLN A 9 -1.95 25.82 -3.76
CA GLN A 9 -0.78 25.26 -4.41
C GLN A 9 0.18 24.72 -3.34
N TRP A 10 0.90 23.64 -3.64
CA TRP A 10 1.82 22.99 -2.71
C TRP A 10 2.84 23.97 -2.13
N LYS A 11 3.39 24.88 -2.95
CA LYS A 11 4.34 25.93 -2.51
C LYS A 11 3.81 26.84 -1.38
N ASP A 12 2.50 26.96 -1.23
CA ASP A 12 1.84 27.79 -0.22
C ASP A 12 1.53 26.98 1.06
N VAL A 13 1.74 25.67 1.01
CA VAL A 13 1.57 24.69 2.10
C VAL A 13 2.91 24.12 2.55
N ASP A 14 3.92 24.07 1.67
CA ASP A 14 5.25 23.51 1.90
C ASP A 14 6.01 24.33 2.93
N ASP A 15 6.20 23.74 4.11
CA ASP A 15 6.99 24.30 5.20
C ASP A 15 7.82 23.17 5.86
N ASP A 16 8.75 23.53 6.76
CA ASP A 16 9.62 22.56 7.42
C ASP A 16 8.92 21.72 8.53
N SER A 17 7.60 21.87 8.72
CA SER A 17 6.84 21.16 9.75
C SER A 17 6.41 19.75 9.32
N TRP A 18 6.43 19.45 8.02
CA TRP A 18 6.01 18.16 7.46
C TRP A 18 7.04 17.05 7.75
N ARG A 19 6.72 16.20 8.72
CA ARG A 19 7.60 15.09 9.14
C ARG A 19 7.26 13.78 8.47
N ASN A 20 5.96 13.59 8.18
CA ASN A 20 5.41 12.31 7.78
C ASN A 20 4.71 12.43 6.42
N LEU A 21 4.79 11.37 5.61
CA LEU A 21 4.10 11.23 4.34
C LEU A 21 3.25 9.97 4.35
N LEU A 22 2.00 10.06 3.92
CA LEU A 22 1.15 8.91 3.56
C LEU A 22 0.95 8.89 2.04
N LEU A 23 1.42 7.83 1.40
CA LEU A 23 1.19 7.55 -0.01
C LEU A 23 -0.02 6.63 -0.18
N GLY A 24 -0.95 7.05 -1.04
CA GLY A 24 -2.08 6.24 -1.50
C GLY A 24 -1.96 5.86 -2.98
N ASN A 25 -2.86 5.00 -3.44
CA ASN A 25 -2.78 4.39 -4.78
C ASN A 25 -2.78 5.42 -5.92
N GLY A 26 -3.37 6.60 -5.70
CA GLY A 26 -3.32 7.73 -6.64
C GLY A 26 -1.91 8.21 -6.95
N PHE A 27 -0.94 8.01 -6.05
CA PHE A 27 0.48 8.25 -6.33
C PHE A 27 0.98 7.36 -7.46
N SER A 28 0.71 6.06 -7.36
CA SER A 28 1.15 5.05 -8.35
C SER A 28 0.39 5.18 -9.67
N ILE A 29 -0.91 5.49 -9.62
CA ILE A 29 -1.73 5.80 -10.79
C ILE A 29 -1.17 7.03 -11.53
N GLY A 30 -0.75 8.07 -10.80
CA GLY A 30 -0.14 9.26 -11.40
C GLY A 30 1.21 8.99 -12.11
N ILE A 31 1.87 7.88 -11.79
CA ILE A 31 3.13 7.48 -12.43
C ILE A 31 2.88 6.64 -13.67
N SER A 32 1.91 5.72 -13.63
CA SER A 32 1.59 4.85 -14.75
C SER A 32 0.11 4.56 -14.83
N ASP A 33 -0.46 4.81 -16.01
CA ASP A 33 -1.86 4.48 -16.33
C ASP A 33 -2.15 2.98 -16.28
N LYS A 34 -1.14 2.11 -16.15
CA LYS A 34 -1.34 0.66 -15.93
C LYS A 34 -1.99 0.36 -14.59
N PHE A 35 -1.77 1.21 -13.59
CA PHE A 35 -2.49 1.11 -12.33
C PHE A 35 -3.90 1.64 -12.54
N HIS A 36 -4.89 0.79 -12.32
CA HIS A 36 -6.29 1.13 -12.41
C HIS A 36 -6.99 0.87 -11.08
N TYR A 37 -8.15 1.50 -10.87
CA TYR A 37 -9.00 1.25 -9.71
C TYR A 37 -9.69 -0.13 -9.71
N TRP A 38 -9.53 -0.90 -10.79
CA TRP A 38 -10.05 -2.26 -10.85
C TRP A 38 -9.35 -3.15 -9.84
N THR A 39 -10.13 -4.06 -9.27
CA THR A 39 -9.55 -5.08 -8.41
C THR A 39 -8.62 -6.00 -9.19
N LEU A 40 -7.67 -6.64 -8.50
CA LEU A 40 -6.85 -7.70 -9.11
C LEU A 40 -7.75 -8.84 -9.61
N LEU A 41 -8.85 -9.14 -8.91
CA LEU A 41 -9.83 -10.13 -9.33
C LEU A 41 -10.59 -9.68 -10.59
N ASP A 42 -10.93 -8.40 -10.72
CA ASP A 42 -11.51 -7.84 -11.95
C ASP A 42 -10.54 -7.93 -13.11
N ASN A 43 -9.25 -7.68 -12.89
CA ASN A 43 -8.22 -7.85 -13.92
C ASN A 43 -8.18 -9.30 -14.41
N VAL A 44 -8.28 -10.28 -13.50
CA VAL A 44 -8.38 -11.69 -13.89
C VAL A 44 -9.58 -11.94 -14.80
N LYS A 45 -10.76 -11.42 -14.44
CA LYS A 45 -11.99 -11.59 -15.23
C LYS A 45 -11.91 -10.89 -16.58
N LYS A 46 -11.47 -9.63 -16.62
CA LYS A 46 -11.46 -8.79 -17.84
C LYS A 46 -10.39 -9.20 -18.85
N LEU A 47 -9.23 -9.61 -18.36
CA LEU A 47 -8.11 -10.01 -19.21
C LEU A 47 -8.20 -11.49 -19.63
N GLY A 48 -9.20 -12.22 -19.14
CA GLY A 48 -9.35 -13.65 -19.41
C GLY A 48 -8.19 -14.48 -18.87
N ILE A 49 -7.58 -14.04 -17.75
CA ILE A 49 -6.51 -14.78 -17.08
C ILE A 49 -7.08 -16.11 -16.61
N LYS A 50 -6.38 -17.20 -16.96
CA LYS A 50 -6.85 -18.54 -16.63
C LYS A 50 -6.79 -18.75 -15.13
N MET A 51 -7.91 -19.15 -14.54
CA MET A 51 -7.99 -19.59 -13.16
C MET A 51 -8.65 -20.98 -13.10
N TYR A 52 -8.31 -21.76 -12.09
CA TYR A 52 -8.75 -23.14 -11.91
C TYR A 52 -10.28 -23.16 -11.82
N PRO A 53 -10.96 -24.20 -12.35
CA PRO A 53 -12.40 -24.34 -12.19
C PRO A 53 -12.78 -24.18 -10.71
N TYR A 54 -13.84 -23.42 -10.42
CA TYR A 54 -14.33 -23.13 -9.06
C TYR A 54 -13.44 -22.24 -8.18
N ALA A 55 -12.23 -21.84 -8.61
CA ALA A 55 -11.42 -20.90 -7.83
C ALA A 55 -12.13 -19.55 -7.63
N GLN A 56 -12.87 -19.08 -8.63
CA GLN A 56 -13.70 -17.87 -8.53
C GLN A 56 -14.80 -18.01 -7.46
N GLU A 57 -15.39 -19.21 -7.34
CA GLU A 57 -16.41 -19.45 -6.33
C GLU A 57 -15.86 -19.41 -4.91
N ILE A 58 -14.55 -19.61 -4.71
CA ILE A 58 -13.95 -19.48 -3.37
C ILE A 58 -14.02 -18.02 -2.92
N PHE A 59 -13.68 -17.07 -3.79
CA PHE A 59 -13.81 -15.63 -3.53
C PHE A 59 -15.24 -15.28 -3.13
N GLU A 60 -16.23 -15.80 -3.87
CA GLU A 60 -17.66 -15.57 -3.58
C GLU A 60 -18.11 -16.23 -2.27
N LYS A 61 -17.70 -17.48 -2.00
CA LYS A 61 -18.08 -18.22 -0.79
C LYS A 61 -17.54 -17.59 0.49
N VAL A 62 -16.38 -16.96 0.41
CA VAL A 62 -15.72 -16.32 1.56
C VAL A 62 -15.90 -14.81 1.57
N ASP A 63 -16.72 -14.28 0.66
CA ASP A 63 -17.06 -12.85 0.52
C ASP A 63 -15.83 -11.94 0.50
N THR A 64 -14.85 -12.30 -0.34
CA THR A 64 -13.60 -11.53 -0.50
C THR A 64 -13.21 -11.38 -1.96
N VAL A 65 -12.44 -10.34 -2.25
CA VAL A 65 -11.75 -10.14 -3.53
C VAL A 65 -10.22 -10.26 -3.37
N ASN A 66 -9.75 -10.48 -2.14
CA ASN A 66 -8.34 -10.49 -1.81
C ASN A 66 -7.71 -11.87 -2.02
N PHE A 67 -6.70 -11.94 -2.89
CA PHE A 67 -5.96 -13.16 -3.20
C PHE A 67 -5.22 -13.75 -2.00
N GLU A 68 -4.65 -12.92 -1.13
CA GLU A 68 -3.92 -13.39 0.06
C GLU A 68 -4.82 -14.25 0.94
N GLU A 69 -6.04 -13.77 1.20
CA GLU A 69 -7.01 -14.46 2.04
C GLU A 69 -7.40 -15.81 1.44
N VAL A 70 -7.68 -15.85 0.14
CA VAL A 70 -8.01 -17.09 -0.59
C VAL A 70 -6.84 -18.07 -0.56
N LEU A 71 -5.60 -17.62 -0.81
CA LEU A 71 -4.41 -18.47 -0.74
C LEU A 71 -4.22 -19.06 0.67
N ARG A 72 -4.39 -18.26 1.72
CA ARG A 72 -4.30 -18.72 3.12
C ARG A 72 -5.37 -19.77 3.42
N ILE A 73 -6.60 -19.57 2.96
CA ILE A 73 -7.71 -20.53 3.14
C ILE A 73 -7.39 -21.86 2.42
N ILE A 74 -6.92 -21.81 1.18
CA ILE A 74 -6.55 -23.01 0.42
C ILE A 74 -5.39 -23.74 1.11
N TYR A 75 -4.41 -23.01 1.64
CA TYR A 75 -3.29 -23.60 2.37
C TYR A 75 -3.73 -24.26 3.68
N HIS A 76 -4.61 -23.63 4.46
CA HIS A 76 -5.18 -24.26 5.66
C HIS A 76 -6.01 -25.51 5.30
N ALA A 77 -6.77 -25.46 4.21
CA ALA A 77 -7.48 -26.64 3.69
C ALA A 77 -6.50 -27.76 3.31
N TYR A 78 -5.31 -27.44 2.77
CA TYR A 78 -4.26 -28.41 2.51
C TYR A 78 -3.72 -29.04 3.81
N ILE A 79 -3.46 -28.24 4.85
CA ILE A 79 -2.91 -28.74 6.13
C ILE A 79 -3.87 -29.74 6.80
N VAL A 80 -5.17 -29.44 6.82
CA VAL A 80 -6.14 -30.25 7.58
C VAL A 80 -6.68 -31.45 6.82
N ASN A 81 -6.41 -31.55 5.53
CA ASN A 81 -6.95 -32.62 4.69
C ASN A 81 -6.00 -33.81 4.60
N PHE A 82 -6.55 -35.01 4.46
CA PHE A 82 -5.82 -36.26 4.28
C PHE A 82 -5.95 -36.83 2.87
N TYR A 83 -6.90 -36.31 2.07
CA TYR A 83 -7.20 -36.77 0.72
C TYR A 83 -7.08 -35.61 -0.27
N ASN A 84 -6.85 -35.93 -1.55
CA ASN A 84 -6.80 -34.94 -2.65
C ASN A 84 -5.77 -33.80 -2.46
N LEU A 85 -4.67 -34.05 -1.74
CA LEU A 85 -3.64 -33.05 -1.46
C LEU A 85 -3.05 -32.42 -2.73
N ASP A 86 -2.82 -33.23 -3.77
CA ASP A 86 -2.30 -32.74 -5.06
C ASP A 86 -3.27 -31.80 -5.77
N ALA A 87 -4.57 -32.04 -5.63
CA ALA A 87 -5.59 -31.17 -6.22
C ALA A 87 -5.66 -29.83 -5.47
N ILE A 88 -5.59 -29.84 -4.13
CA ILE A 88 -5.57 -28.61 -3.32
C ILE A 88 -4.29 -27.81 -3.59
N LYS A 89 -3.14 -28.48 -3.68
CA LYS A 89 -1.86 -27.85 -4.04
C LYS A 89 -1.92 -27.25 -5.45
N SER A 90 -2.52 -27.96 -6.41
CA SER A 90 -2.69 -27.47 -7.78
C SER A 90 -3.61 -26.24 -7.84
N LEU A 91 -4.69 -26.23 -7.06
CA LEU A 91 -5.57 -25.08 -6.89
C LEU A 91 -4.82 -23.88 -6.31
N TYR A 92 -4.02 -24.07 -5.26
CA TYR A 92 -3.19 -23.03 -4.64
C TYR A 92 -2.24 -22.39 -5.66
N LEU A 93 -1.45 -23.22 -6.34
CA LEU A 93 -0.46 -22.76 -7.32
C LEU A 93 -1.12 -22.04 -8.49
N ASN A 94 -2.31 -22.50 -8.91
CA ASN A 94 -3.05 -21.82 -9.95
C ASN A 94 -3.56 -20.44 -9.51
N VAL A 95 -4.17 -20.31 -8.32
CA VAL A 95 -4.63 -19.02 -7.80
C VAL A 95 -3.46 -18.04 -7.67
N ARG A 96 -2.30 -18.54 -7.20
CA ARG A 96 -1.06 -17.77 -7.14
C ARG A 96 -0.61 -17.30 -8.52
N LYS A 97 -0.64 -18.19 -9.52
CA LYS A 97 -0.30 -17.83 -10.88
C LYS A 97 -1.23 -16.76 -11.45
N SER A 98 -2.54 -16.88 -11.23
CA SER A 98 -3.51 -15.87 -11.67
C SER A 98 -3.26 -14.52 -10.98
N LEU A 99 -2.85 -14.52 -9.71
CA LEU A 99 -2.41 -13.31 -9.01
C LEU A 99 -1.20 -12.67 -9.71
N ILE A 100 -0.17 -13.46 -10.00
CA ILE A 100 1.07 -12.98 -10.66
C ILE A 100 0.73 -12.38 -12.02
N GLU A 101 -0.11 -13.04 -12.82
CA GLU A 101 -0.57 -12.52 -14.12
C GLU A 101 -1.35 -11.21 -13.98
N ALA A 102 -2.24 -11.10 -12.97
CA ALA A 102 -3.01 -9.89 -12.72
C ALA A 102 -2.12 -8.72 -12.28
N VAL A 103 -1.15 -8.97 -11.39
CA VAL A 103 -0.17 -7.97 -10.95
C VAL A 103 0.66 -7.52 -12.15
N ASN A 104 1.22 -8.44 -12.94
CA ASN A 104 2.01 -8.12 -14.13
C ASN A 104 1.26 -7.25 -15.14
N ALA A 105 -0.04 -7.49 -15.33
CA ALA A 105 -0.86 -6.69 -16.24
C ALA A 105 -1.06 -5.24 -15.75
N SER A 106 -1.17 -5.06 -14.43
CA SER A 106 -1.44 -3.75 -13.80
C SER A 106 -0.20 -2.98 -13.33
N HIS A 107 0.99 -3.59 -13.39
CA HIS A 107 2.19 -3.04 -12.78
C HIS A 107 3.15 -2.42 -13.81
N VAL A 108 3.83 -1.36 -13.41
CA VAL A 108 4.86 -0.68 -14.20
C VAL A 108 6.15 -1.52 -14.29
N THR A 109 6.91 -1.39 -15.37
CA THR A 109 8.25 -2.01 -15.43
C THR A 109 9.25 -1.18 -14.63
N TYR A 110 10.36 -1.78 -14.18
CA TYR A 110 11.38 -1.06 -13.43
C TYR A 110 11.88 0.21 -14.15
N GLY A 111 12.09 0.13 -15.47
CA GLY A 111 12.54 1.28 -16.28
C GLY A 111 11.50 2.39 -16.45
N GLY A 112 10.22 2.11 -16.20
CA GLY A 112 9.14 3.12 -16.26
C GLY A 112 8.97 3.92 -14.97
N VAL A 113 9.74 3.61 -13.92
CA VAL A 113 9.65 4.32 -12.65
C VAL A 113 10.67 5.47 -12.61
N PRO A 114 10.25 6.73 -12.39
CA PRO A 114 11.16 7.86 -12.20
C PRO A 114 11.78 7.84 -10.79
N ALA A 115 12.51 6.76 -10.52
CA ALA A 115 12.93 6.33 -9.19
C ALA A 115 13.78 7.38 -8.47
N LEU A 116 14.67 8.08 -9.18
CA LEU A 116 15.53 9.11 -8.58
C LEU A 116 14.73 10.36 -8.16
N ASN A 117 13.77 10.79 -8.98
CA ASN A 117 12.92 11.95 -8.70
C ASN A 117 12.06 11.66 -7.47
N ILE A 118 11.42 10.48 -7.44
CA ILE A 118 10.63 10.00 -6.29
C ILE A 118 11.52 9.93 -5.05
N ASN A 119 12.67 9.26 -5.13
CA ASN A 119 13.63 9.13 -4.03
C ASN A 119 13.99 10.49 -3.41
N THR A 120 14.28 11.49 -4.26
CA THR A 120 14.62 12.85 -3.82
C THR A 120 13.50 13.49 -2.99
N GLN A 121 12.23 13.29 -3.39
CA GLN A 121 11.10 13.81 -2.62
C GLN A 121 10.86 13.02 -1.34
N LEU A 122 10.95 11.69 -1.39
CA LEU A 122 10.74 10.83 -0.22
C LEU A 122 11.75 11.13 0.90
N ARG A 123 13.00 11.48 0.58
CA ARG A 123 14.03 11.84 1.57
C ARG A 123 13.67 13.04 2.45
N LYS A 124 12.78 13.92 2.00
CA LYS A 124 12.36 15.09 2.78
C LYS A 124 11.59 14.70 4.03
N PHE A 125 11.00 13.50 4.05
CA PHE A 125 10.20 13.01 5.16
C PHE A 125 11.00 12.07 6.06
N ARG A 126 10.77 12.13 7.37
CA ARG A 126 11.36 11.20 8.33
C ARG A 126 10.67 9.84 8.29
N SER A 127 9.36 9.82 8.05
CA SER A 127 8.57 8.59 8.00
C SER A 127 7.61 8.63 6.83
N ILE A 128 7.69 7.60 5.99
CA ILE A 128 6.90 7.42 4.79
C ILE A 128 6.05 6.18 5.01
N TYR A 129 4.75 6.37 5.01
CA TYR A 129 3.75 5.33 5.12
C TYR A 129 3.13 5.14 3.75
N THR A 130 2.87 3.89 3.37
CA THR A 130 2.22 3.60 2.09
C THR A 130 1.15 2.54 2.27
N THR A 131 0.00 2.77 1.64
CA THR A 131 -1.03 1.75 1.42
C THR A 131 -0.87 1.06 0.08
N ASN A 132 0.09 1.51 -0.74
CA ASN A 132 0.32 0.98 -2.07
C ASN A 132 1.05 -0.35 -1.95
N TYR A 133 0.52 -1.35 -2.64
CA TYR A 133 1.13 -2.68 -2.68
C TYR A 133 2.22 -2.80 -3.77
N ASP A 134 2.31 -1.83 -4.68
CA ASP A 134 3.24 -1.87 -5.82
C ASP A 134 4.72 -1.67 -5.42
N LEU A 135 5.61 -1.86 -6.39
CA LEU A 135 7.06 -1.77 -6.20
C LEU A 135 7.61 -0.36 -6.42
N ILE A 136 6.79 0.65 -6.76
CA ILE A 136 7.29 2.00 -7.04
C ILE A 136 8.00 2.60 -5.81
N PRO A 137 7.40 2.63 -4.60
CA PRO A 137 8.10 3.14 -3.42
C PRO A 137 9.38 2.35 -3.12
N TYR A 138 9.31 1.03 -3.25
CA TYR A 138 10.42 0.12 -2.99
C TYR A 138 11.60 0.39 -3.94
N TRP A 139 11.37 0.33 -5.25
CA TRP A 139 12.40 0.58 -6.27
C TRP A 139 12.96 1.99 -6.18
N SER A 140 12.11 2.97 -5.86
CA SER A 140 12.56 4.36 -5.66
C SER A 140 13.54 4.46 -4.50
N VAL A 141 13.22 3.84 -3.36
CA VAL A 141 14.11 3.82 -2.19
C VAL A 141 15.40 3.04 -2.44
N MET A 142 15.34 1.92 -3.18
CA MET A 142 16.51 1.11 -3.53
C MET A 142 17.41 1.75 -4.60
N LYS A 143 16.90 2.65 -5.44
CA LYS A 143 17.67 3.25 -6.54
C LYS A 143 18.90 4.02 -6.08
N SER A 144 18.87 4.56 -4.88
CA SER A 144 20.02 5.24 -4.31
C SER A 144 20.85 4.28 -3.48
N ASN A 145 22.13 4.12 -3.82
CA ASN A 145 23.15 3.46 -2.98
C ASN A 145 23.43 4.22 -1.67
N SER A 146 22.55 5.11 -1.23
CA SER A 146 22.74 5.89 -0.01
C SER A 146 22.04 5.20 1.15
N ASP A 147 22.72 5.20 2.29
CA ASP A 147 22.21 4.81 3.61
C ASP A 147 21.06 5.69 4.12
N SER A 148 20.33 6.37 3.24
CA SER A 148 19.32 7.39 3.59
C SER A 148 17.98 6.79 3.95
N PHE A 149 17.74 5.51 3.67
CA PHE A 149 16.45 4.86 3.92
C PHE A 149 16.59 3.57 4.73
N CYS A 150 15.49 3.15 5.35
CA CYS A 150 15.35 1.83 5.96
C CYS A 150 13.89 1.36 5.90
N ASP A 151 13.69 0.04 5.92
CA ASP A 151 12.38 -0.62 5.78
C ASP A 151 12.14 -1.73 6.80
N PHE A 152 13.00 -1.84 7.83
CA PHE A 152 12.94 -2.84 8.91
C PHE A 152 13.25 -4.29 8.51
N PHE A 153 13.70 -4.52 7.27
CA PHE A 153 14.15 -5.83 6.78
C PHE A 153 15.66 -5.85 6.55
N TRP A 154 16.44 -5.31 7.49
CA TRP A 154 17.88 -5.07 7.34
C TRP A 154 18.79 -6.21 7.83
N ASN A 155 18.25 -7.26 8.47
CA ASN A 155 19.06 -8.43 8.78
C ASN A 155 19.34 -9.26 7.52
N LYS A 156 20.33 -10.15 7.60
CA LYS A 156 20.78 -10.97 6.45
C LYS A 156 19.69 -11.85 5.84
N ALA A 157 18.69 -12.24 6.63
CA ALA A 157 17.58 -13.06 6.17
C ALA A 157 16.40 -12.22 5.63
N CYS A 158 16.50 -10.89 5.65
CA CYS A 158 15.42 -9.98 5.28
C CYS A 158 14.10 -10.25 6.02
N VAL A 159 14.17 -10.73 7.28
CA VAL A 159 12.99 -11.04 8.11
C VAL A 159 12.69 -9.86 9.03
N PHE A 160 11.43 -9.49 9.21
CA PHE A 160 11.06 -8.47 10.19
C PHE A 160 11.30 -8.98 11.61
N ASN A 161 11.93 -8.16 12.46
CA ASN A 161 12.14 -8.47 13.87
C ASN A 161 11.61 -7.34 14.76
N LEU A 162 10.53 -7.62 15.49
CA LEU A 162 9.90 -6.63 16.37
C LEU A 162 10.84 -6.11 17.48
N SER A 163 11.82 -6.93 17.89
CA SER A 163 12.81 -6.55 18.90
C SER A 163 13.92 -5.64 18.35
N ASP A 164 14.04 -5.51 17.03
CA ASP A 164 15.04 -4.70 16.35
C ASP A 164 14.35 -3.70 15.39
N THR A 165 13.76 -2.65 15.97
CA THR A 165 13.02 -1.62 15.22
C THR A 165 13.56 -0.21 15.44
N LYS A 166 14.75 -0.08 16.04
CA LYS A 166 15.36 1.22 16.35
C LYS A 166 16.11 1.75 15.14
N ILE A 167 15.58 2.81 14.53
CA ILE A 167 16.25 3.51 13.42
C ILE A 167 17.45 4.29 13.95
N ILE A 168 18.64 3.99 13.45
CA ILE A 168 19.89 4.70 13.76
C ILE A 168 20.09 5.85 12.77
N GLY A 169 20.46 7.03 13.28
CA GLY A 169 20.74 8.22 12.47
C GLY A 169 19.50 8.85 11.82
N SER A 170 19.73 9.59 10.74
CA SER A 170 18.74 10.42 10.04
C SER A 170 17.99 9.71 8.91
N LYS A 171 18.01 8.36 8.86
CA LYS A 171 17.36 7.59 7.78
C LYS A 171 15.85 7.84 7.71
N SER A 172 15.31 8.03 6.51
CA SER A 172 13.86 8.01 6.27
C SER A 172 13.36 6.57 6.35
N ALA A 173 12.31 6.32 7.14
CA ALA A 173 11.75 4.99 7.29
C ALA A 173 10.53 4.79 6.38
N LEU A 174 10.50 3.68 5.65
CA LEU A 174 9.38 3.27 4.82
C LEU A 174 8.56 2.18 5.54
N TYR A 175 7.25 2.41 5.66
CA TYR A 175 6.31 1.54 6.35
C TYR A 175 5.19 1.13 5.38
N TYR A 176 5.06 -0.16 5.12
CA TYR A 176 3.99 -0.70 4.26
C TYR A 176 2.77 -1.06 5.10
N LEU A 177 1.84 -0.12 5.26
CA LEU A 177 0.63 -0.28 6.10
C LEU A 177 -0.25 -1.43 5.61
N HIS A 178 -0.32 -1.60 4.30
CA HIS A 178 -1.09 -2.65 3.62
C HIS A 178 -0.18 -3.69 3.00
N GLY A 179 1.07 -3.81 3.47
CA GLY A 179 2.06 -4.70 2.85
C GLY A 179 2.46 -4.27 1.43
N ALA A 180 3.16 -5.15 0.72
CA ALA A 180 3.59 -4.90 -0.66
C ALA A 180 3.93 -6.21 -1.38
N ILE A 181 3.96 -6.17 -2.72
CA ILE A 181 4.21 -7.34 -3.59
C ILE A 181 5.47 -8.13 -3.20
N HIS A 182 6.51 -7.43 -2.74
CA HIS A 182 7.79 -8.00 -2.36
C HIS A 182 7.87 -8.50 -0.92
N LEU A 183 6.76 -8.48 -0.18
CA LEU A 183 6.65 -9.02 1.17
C LEU A 183 5.91 -10.35 1.14
N GLN A 184 6.35 -11.27 2.00
CA GLN A 184 5.71 -12.57 2.20
C GLN A 184 5.56 -12.85 3.69
N GLU A 185 4.59 -13.68 4.03
CA GLU A 185 4.34 -14.20 5.37
C GLU A 185 4.50 -15.72 5.37
N SER A 186 5.34 -16.25 6.26
CA SER A 186 5.47 -17.69 6.45
C SER A 186 4.29 -18.26 7.25
N PRO A 187 4.04 -19.58 7.19
CA PRO A 187 3.01 -20.23 8.01
C PRO A 187 3.14 -19.99 9.51
N ASP A 188 4.37 -19.75 10.00
CA ASP A 188 4.66 -19.48 11.41
C ASP A 188 4.46 -18.00 11.79
N GLY A 189 3.97 -17.16 10.86
CA GLY A 189 3.68 -15.75 11.06
C GLY A 189 4.86 -14.80 10.84
N TYR A 190 6.03 -15.31 10.41
CA TYR A 190 7.18 -14.44 10.12
C TYR A 190 6.95 -13.68 8.82
N THR A 191 7.13 -12.36 8.86
CA THR A 191 7.13 -11.52 7.66
C THR A 191 8.55 -11.35 7.14
N PHE A 192 8.76 -11.56 5.85
CA PHE A 192 10.06 -11.37 5.22
C PHE A 192 9.93 -10.69 3.85
N LYS A 193 11.03 -10.07 3.42
CA LYS A 193 11.13 -9.32 2.18
C LYS A 193 11.93 -10.10 1.14
N VAL A 194 11.37 -10.24 -0.06
CA VAL A 194 12.08 -10.70 -1.24
C VAL A 194 12.73 -9.49 -1.91
N THR A 195 14.05 -9.46 -1.96
CA THR A 195 14.78 -8.35 -2.59
C THR A 195 14.58 -8.37 -4.10
N ALA A 196 13.87 -7.38 -4.63
CA ALA A 196 13.73 -7.19 -6.07
C ALA A 196 14.80 -6.21 -6.59
N THR A 197 15.52 -6.60 -7.63
CA THR A 197 16.41 -5.72 -8.40
C THR A 197 15.76 -5.37 -9.74
N GLN A 198 16.47 -4.64 -10.61
CA GLN A 198 16.00 -4.34 -11.95
C GLN A 198 15.72 -5.59 -12.80
N GLU A 199 16.39 -6.70 -12.51
CA GLU A 199 16.29 -7.94 -13.29
C GLU A 199 15.23 -8.91 -12.71
N THR A 200 14.73 -8.64 -11.50
CA THR A 200 13.79 -9.54 -10.84
C THR A 200 12.38 -9.39 -11.39
N SER A 201 11.84 -10.48 -11.90
CA SER A 201 10.47 -10.58 -12.39
C SER A 201 9.45 -10.66 -11.25
N ILE A 202 8.19 -10.27 -11.50
CA ILE A 202 7.11 -10.42 -10.50
C ILE A 202 6.93 -11.89 -10.08
N SER A 203 7.12 -12.83 -11.00
CA SER A 203 7.04 -14.28 -10.71
C SER A 203 8.11 -14.74 -9.73
N GLU A 204 9.31 -14.16 -9.77
CA GLU A 204 10.37 -14.43 -8.78
C GLU A 204 10.06 -13.76 -7.43
N ILE A 205 9.49 -12.55 -7.45
CA ILE A 205 9.17 -11.80 -6.22
C ILE A 205 8.05 -12.48 -5.42
N ILE A 206 6.98 -12.90 -6.11
CA ILE A 206 5.83 -13.59 -5.51
C ILE A 206 6.10 -15.09 -5.32
N ASP A 207 7.20 -15.60 -5.88
CA ASP A 207 7.56 -17.02 -5.96
C ASP A 207 6.42 -17.87 -6.56
N GLU A 208 6.30 -17.89 -7.89
CA GLU A 208 5.28 -18.64 -8.64
C GLU A 208 5.21 -20.12 -8.22
N SER A 209 6.37 -20.72 -7.92
CA SER A 209 6.49 -22.12 -7.50
C SER A 209 6.25 -22.35 -6.00
N GLY A 210 6.24 -21.26 -5.25
CA GLY A 210 6.15 -21.27 -3.80
C GLY A 210 4.85 -21.86 -3.30
N PHE A 211 4.98 -22.62 -2.23
CA PHE A 211 3.87 -23.26 -1.56
C PHE A 211 4.12 -23.15 -0.06
N LYS A 212 3.17 -22.58 0.69
CA LYS A 212 3.19 -22.21 2.12
C LYS A 212 3.33 -20.70 2.40
N ASP A 213 4.37 -20.04 1.88
CA ASP A 213 4.65 -18.64 2.18
C ASP A 213 3.73 -17.78 1.35
N THR A 214 2.87 -16.97 1.95
CA THR A 214 1.80 -16.25 1.25
C THR A 214 2.23 -14.80 0.99
N PRO A 215 1.98 -14.22 -0.21
CA PRO A 215 2.27 -12.82 -0.46
C PRO A 215 1.56 -11.92 0.55
N LEU A 216 2.26 -10.96 1.16
CA LEU A 216 1.71 -10.11 2.20
C LEU A 216 1.38 -8.72 1.64
N PHE A 217 0.15 -8.58 1.15
CA PHE A 217 -0.42 -7.27 0.85
C PHE A 217 -1.95 -7.29 0.90
N ILE A 218 -2.52 -6.14 1.23
CA ILE A 218 -3.95 -5.90 1.31
C ILE A 218 -4.31 -5.04 0.10
N SER A 219 -4.71 -5.66 -1.01
CA SER A 219 -5.07 -4.91 -2.22
C SER A 219 -6.41 -4.19 -2.07
N GLU A 220 -7.41 -4.86 -1.48
CA GLU A 220 -8.82 -4.45 -1.53
C GLU A 220 -9.63 -4.93 -0.32
N GLY A 221 -10.89 -4.48 -0.22
CA GLY A 221 -11.86 -4.90 0.79
C GLY A 221 -12.30 -3.76 1.70
N LYS A 222 -13.36 -3.98 2.51
CA LYS A 222 -13.85 -2.98 3.48
C LYS A 222 -12.81 -2.71 4.56
N SER A 223 -12.83 -1.51 5.13
CA SER A 223 -11.89 -1.07 6.16
C SER A 223 -11.73 -2.06 7.33
N GLU A 224 -12.83 -2.70 7.77
CA GLU A 224 -12.79 -3.68 8.85
C GLU A 224 -11.94 -4.92 8.51
N PHE A 225 -12.08 -5.47 7.30
CA PHE A 225 -11.28 -6.62 6.85
C PHE A 225 -9.80 -6.26 6.81
N LYS A 226 -9.48 -5.09 6.25
CA LYS A 226 -8.09 -4.58 6.22
C LYS A 226 -7.53 -4.46 7.64
N LEU A 227 -8.29 -3.88 8.56
CA LEU A 227 -7.86 -3.71 9.95
C LEU A 227 -7.67 -5.04 10.69
N ARG A 228 -8.55 -6.03 10.46
CA ARG A 228 -8.36 -7.39 11.01
C ARG A 228 -7.07 -8.01 10.50
N ARG A 229 -6.79 -7.90 9.20
CA ARG A 229 -5.55 -8.41 8.62
C ARG A 229 -4.33 -7.69 9.19
N ILE A 230 -4.35 -6.35 9.26
CA ILE A 230 -3.29 -5.54 9.89
C ILE A 230 -3.00 -6.04 11.31
N ARG A 231 -4.04 -6.23 12.13
CA ARG A 231 -3.88 -6.67 13.53
C ARG A 231 -3.37 -8.09 13.68
N SER A 232 -3.62 -8.96 12.68
CA SER A 232 -3.20 -10.36 12.70
C SER A 232 -1.75 -10.61 12.30
N ASN A 233 -1.07 -9.62 11.72
CA ASN A 233 0.30 -9.74 11.24
C ASN A 233 1.22 -8.77 12.01
N ASP A 234 2.34 -9.27 12.53
CA ASP A 234 3.23 -8.49 13.39
C ASP A 234 3.83 -7.26 12.69
N TYR A 235 4.21 -7.38 11.42
CA TYR A 235 4.79 -6.28 10.66
C TYR A 235 3.74 -5.21 10.31
N LEU A 236 2.59 -5.61 9.78
CA LEU A 236 1.52 -4.68 9.46
C LEU A 236 1.02 -3.95 10.71
N ASN A 237 0.82 -4.68 11.81
CA ASN A 237 0.43 -4.10 13.09
C ASN A 237 1.51 -3.13 13.61
N PHE A 238 2.79 -3.46 13.48
CA PHE A 238 3.90 -2.56 13.80
C PHE A 238 3.81 -1.26 12.98
N CYS A 239 3.67 -1.36 11.66
CA CYS A 239 3.55 -0.20 10.77
C CYS A 239 2.35 0.68 11.14
N TYR A 240 1.18 0.07 11.37
CA TYR A 240 -0.04 0.77 11.75
C TYR A 240 0.08 1.46 13.12
N ASN A 241 0.71 0.81 14.11
CA ASN A 241 0.97 1.42 15.41
C ASN A 241 1.96 2.59 15.31
N ARG A 242 2.98 2.48 14.45
CA ARG A 242 3.92 3.57 14.17
C ARG A 242 3.25 4.75 13.50
N PHE A 243 2.32 4.50 12.58
CA PHE A 243 1.52 5.53 11.93
C PHE A 243 0.59 6.25 12.92
N SER A 244 -0.17 5.47 13.70
CA SER A 244 -1.15 6.00 14.67
C SER A 244 -0.51 6.81 15.80
N LYS A 245 0.77 6.58 16.09
CA LYS A 245 1.53 7.27 17.15
C LYS A 245 2.63 8.18 16.60
N ALA A 246 2.64 8.44 15.30
CA ALA A 246 3.68 9.23 14.68
C ALA A 246 3.63 10.69 15.21
N PRO A 247 4.77 11.24 15.66
CA PRO A 247 4.84 12.66 16.00
C PRO A 247 4.96 13.51 14.74
N GLY A 248 4.45 14.74 14.79
CA GLY A 248 4.58 15.74 13.72
C GLY A 248 3.49 15.65 12.66
N ASN A 249 3.53 16.62 11.74
CA ASN A 249 2.49 16.84 10.75
C ASN A 249 2.60 15.87 9.57
N PHE A 250 1.49 15.70 8.86
CA PHE A 250 1.37 14.75 7.76
C PHE A 250 1.07 15.42 6.43
N VAL A 251 1.73 14.94 5.38
CA VAL A 251 1.30 15.10 4.00
C VAL A 251 0.63 13.80 3.57
N VAL A 252 -0.54 13.89 2.97
CA VAL A 252 -1.28 12.77 2.38
C VAL A 252 -1.32 12.99 0.88
N PHE A 253 -0.71 12.08 0.13
CA PHE A 253 -0.57 12.21 -1.32
C PHE A 253 -1.19 11.00 -2.05
N GLY A 254 -2.15 11.28 -2.93
CA GLY A 254 -2.79 10.27 -3.76
C GLY A 254 -3.67 9.27 -3.00
N HIS A 255 -4.16 9.60 -1.81
CA HIS A 255 -5.00 8.70 -1.00
C HIS A 255 -6.45 9.15 -1.02
N SER A 256 -7.39 8.22 -1.26
CA SER A 256 -8.84 8.52 -1.35
C SER A 256 -9.48 8.81 0.00
N LEU A 257 -8.90 8.29 1.09
CA LEU A 257 -9.39 8.44 2.47
C LEU A 257 -10.88 8.08 2.58
N SER A 258 -11.30 7.05 1.84
CA SER A 258 -12.69 6.62 1.82
C SER A 258 -13.08 6.07 3.19
N GLU A 259 -14.22 6.48 3.73
CA GLU A 259 -14.72 5.94 5.00
C GLU A 259 -15.01 4.44 4.88
N ASP A 260 -15.57 3.99 3.76
CA ASP A 260 -15.89 2.57 3.54
C ASP A 260 -14.65 1.67 3.50
N TYR A 261 -13.58 2.13 2.83
CA TYR A 261 -12.41 1.31 2.55
C TYR A 261 -11.22 1.58 3.47
N ASP A 262 -11.12 2.80 4.03
CA ASP A 262 -9.94 3.31 4.74
C ASP A 262 -10.28 4.03 6.05
N ALA A 263 -11.47 3.79 6.64
CA ALA A 263 -11.83 4.31 7.96
C ALA A 263 -10.77 4.04 9.06
N HIS A 264 -9.99 2.96 8.96
CA HIS A 264 -8.90 2.67 9.91
C HIS A 264 -7.73 3.66 9.80
N ILE A 265 -7.46 4.20 8.60
CA ILE A 265 -6.47 5.26 8.38
C ILE A 265 -7.01 6.60 8.91
N LEU A 266 -8.26 6.92 8.59
CA LEU A 266 -8.94 8.11 9.09
C LEU A 266 -9.01 8.13 10.63
N SER A 267 -9.36 7.00 11.24
CA SER A 267 -9.41 6.85 12.71
C SER A 267 -8.03 7.07 13.33
N ALA A 268 -7.00 6.46 12.75
CA ALA A 268 -5.62 6.66 13.19
C ALA A 268 -5.18 8.13 13.07
N PHE A 269 -5.57 8.84 12.01
CA PHE A 269 -5.32 10.28 11.91
C PHE A 269 -6.04 11.08 12.99
N LYS A 270 -7.30 10.74 13.28
CA LYS A 270 -8.10 11.44 14.29
C LYS A 270 -7.53 11.25 15.70
N GLU A 271 -6.99 10.07 15.99
CA GLU A 271 -6.43 9.70 17.30
C GLU A 271 -4.95 10.12 17.47
N ASN A 272 -4.20 10.30 16.38
CA ASN A 272 -2.78 10.63 16.48
C ASN A 272 -2.52 12.06 16.98
N ASN A 273 -1.25 12.37 17.25
CA ASN A 273 -0.81 13.67 17.76
C ASN A 273 -0.50 14.70 16.67
N ALA A 274 -0.82 14.44 15.39
CA ALA A 274 -0.59 15.41 14.33
C ALA A 274 -1.50 16.62 14.52
N GLU A 275 -0.92 17.82 14.43
CA GLU A 275 -1.67 19.08 14.54
C GLU A 275 -2.17 19.51 13.16
N LYS A 276 -1.38 19.26 12.10
CA LYS A 276 -1.72 19.60 10.72
C LYS A 276 -1.67 18.38 9.79
N ILE A 277 -2.62 18.34 8.86
CA ILE A 277 -2.68 17.34 7.79
C ILE A 277 -2.92 18.07 6.46
N ALA A 278 -1.93 18.02 5.57
CA ALA A 278 -2.05 18.49 4.19
C ALA A 278 -2.49 17.32 3.30
N ILE A 279 -3.56 17.49 2.52
CA ILE A 279 -4.16 16.42 1.72
C ILE A 279 -4.21 16.85 0.25
N SER A 280 -3.61 16.03 -0.62
CA SER A 280 -3.62 16.27 -2.06
C SER A 280 -5.01 16.03 -2.65
N VAL A 281 -5.49 16.94 -3.49
CA VAL A 281 -6.70 16.79 -4.30
C VAL A 281 -6.29 16.54 -5.75
N PHE A 282 -6.82 15.49 -6.37
CA PHE A 282 -6.45 15.14 -7.74
C PHE A 282 -6.88 16.24 -8.73
N THR A 283 -5.92 16.76 -9.49
CA THR A 283 -6.13 17.89 -10.42
C THR A 283 -7.19 17.58 -11.47
N GLY A 284 -7.16 16.36 -12.02
CA GLY A 284 -8.08 15.89 -13.07
C GLY A 284 -9.47 15.47 -12.58
N MET A 285 -9.76 15.60 -11.29
CA MET A 285 -11.09 15.30 -10.73
C MET A 285 -12.09 16.40 -11.12
N GLU A 286 -13.34 16.03 -11.43
CA GLU A 286 -14.41 17.01 -11.68
C GLU A 286 -14.70 17.84 -10.42
N ASP A 287 -15.13 19.10 -10.58
CA ASP A 287 -15.35 20.01 -9.45
C ASP A 287 -16.38 19.50 -8.43
N LYS A 288 -17.40 18.76 -8.91
CA LYS A 288 -18.40 18.11 -8.05
C LYS A 288 -17.77 17.05 -7.14
N ASP A 289 -16.83 16.28 -7.68
CA ASP A 289 -16.16 15.18 -6.97
C ASP A 289 -15.08 15.73 -6.03
N LYS A 290 -14.38 16.81 -6.43
CA LYS A 290 -13.49 17.57 -5.55
C LYS A 290 -14.24 18.08 -4.33
N SER A 291 -15.39 18.72 -4.56
CA SER A 291 -16.24 19.26 -3.49
C SER A 291 -16.74 18.16 -2.57
N LYS A 292 -17.17 17.02 -3.13
CA LYS A 292 -17.59 15.85 -2.36
C LYS A 292 -16.47 15.31 -1.47
N PHE A 293 -15.29 15.05 -2.03
CA PHE A 293 -14.13 14.55 -1.30
C PHE A 293 -13.72 15.48 -0.15
N ILE A 294 -13.63 16.79 -0.42
CA ILE A 294 -13.30 17.80 0.59
C ILE A 294 -14.33 17.79 1.72
N ASN A 295 -15.62 17.78 1.39
CA ASN A 295 -16.70 17.77 2.38
C ASN A 295 -16.69 16.50 3.23
N GLU A 296 -16.44 15.32 2.65
CA GLU A 296 -16.34 14.06 3.37
C GLU A 296 -15.20 14.11 4.41
N VAL A 297 -14.01 14.51 3.98
CA VAL A 297 -12.84 14.64 4.86
C VAL A 297 -13.11 15.64 5.99
N GLN A 298 -13.64 16.82 5.67
CA GLN A 298 -13.91 17.83 6.68
C GLN A 298 -14.98 17.40 7.68
N THR A 299 -16.04 16.75 7.19
CA THR A 299 -17.11 16.21 8.05
C THR A 299 -16.52 15.20 9.02
N TYR A 300 -15.63 14.32 8.55
CA TYR A 300 -14.97 13.33 9.41
C TYR A 300 -14.11 13.98 10.51
N PHE A 301 -13.38 15.04 10.17
CA PHE A 301 -12.52 15.78 11.10
C PHE A 301 -13.23 16.91 11.87
N HIS A 302 -14.54 17.08 11.69
CA HIS A 302 -15.32 18.10 12.40
C HIS A 302 -15.20 17.92 13.91
N GLY A 303 -14.98 19.02 14.64
CA GLY A 303 -14.76 19.02 16.09
C GLY A 303 -13.37 18.52 16.54
N SER A 304 -12.51 18.08 15.61
CA SER A 304 -11.11 17.82 15.94
C SER A 304 -10.32 19.14 16.05
N LYS A 305 -9.20 19.12 16.79
CA LYS A 305 -8.28 20.26 16.88
C LYS A 305 -7.28 20.33 15.70
N LYS A 306 -7.47 19.49 14.67
CA LYS A 306 -6.52 19.32 13.58
C LYS A 306 -6.78 20.35 12.48
N GLU A 307 -5.72 20.98 12.01
CA GLU A 307 -5.75 21.85 10.84
C GLU A 307 -5.68 20.99 9.58
N ILE A 308 -6.77 20.93 8.82
CA ILE A 308 -6.83 20.21 7.54
C ILE A 308 -6.65 21.21 6.41
N VAL A 309 -5.65 20.98 5.57
CA VAL A 309 -5.34 21.84 4.41
C VAL A 309 -5.39 21.00 3.14
N PHE A 310 -6.01 21.51 2.09
CA PHE A 310 -6.07 20.85 0.79
C PHE A 310 -5.13 21.53 -0.20
N PHE A 311 -4.44 20.75 -1.03
CA PHE A 311 -3.57 21.28 -2.08
C PHE A 311 -3.73 20.50 -3.39
N ASP A 312 -3.47 21.14 -4.53
CA ASP A 312 -3.56 20.52 -5.85
C ASP A 312 -2.44 19.50 -6.07
N SER A 313 -2.79 18.26 -6.44
CA SER A 313 -1.81 17.17 -6.60
C SER A 313 -0.72 17.47 -7.63
N SER A 314 -1.05 18.19 -8.71
CA SER A 314 -0.09 18.53 -9.79
C SER A 314 0.91 19.61 -9.38
N SER A 315 0.65 20.31 -8.28
CA SER A 315 1.54 21.36 -7.76
C SER A 315 2.65 20.82 -6.86
N HIS A 316 2.50 19.59 -6.33
CA HIS A 316 3.53 18.94 -5.53
C HIS A 316 4.52 18.20 -6.44
N PRO A 317 5.83 18.22 -6.14
CA PRO A 317 6.84 17.47 -6.89
C PRO A 317 6.59 15.97 -7.10
N LEU A 318 5.78 15.30 -6.25
CA LEU A 318 5.43 13.89 -6.41
C LEU A 318 4.41 13.67 -7.54
N GLY A 319 3.61 14.69 -7.88
CA GLY A 319 2.72 14.69 -9.05
C GLY A 319 3.41 15.12 -10.35
N GLN A 320 4.68 15.53 -10.28
CA GLN A 320 5.49 16.02 -11.40
C GLN A 320 6.68 15.11 -11.71
N VAL A 321 6.71 13.88 -11.18
CA VAL A 321 7.89 13.00 -11.33
C VAL A 321 8.12 12.49 -12.75
N ASN A 322 7.09 12.58 -13.61
CA ASN A 322 7.15 12.20 -15.02
C ASN A 322 7.54 13.34 -15.96
N THR A 323 7.65 14.58 -15.47
CA THR A 323 8.09 15.77 -16.22
C THR A 323 9.55 16.08 -15.96
#